data_AF-A0A6P0VQP8-F1
#
_entry.id   AF-A0A6P0VQP8-F1
#
_cell.length_a   1.000
_cell.length_b   1.000
_cell.length_c   1.000
_cell.angle_alpha   90.00
_cell.angle_beta   90.00
_cell.angle_gamma   90.00
#
_symmetry.space_group_name_H-M   'P 1'
#
loop_
_entity.id
_entity.type
_entity.pdbx_description
1 polymer ?
#
loop_
_entity_poly.entity_id
_entity_poly.type
_entity_poly.pdbx_seq_one_letter_code
_entity_poly.pdbx_strand_id
1 'polypeptide(L)'
;VDISFITLPFTFGLTWPIVGIILGIKGNEWAWKSRNWKSIKDFQNHQRGWAFISWLIVTIIIGLLLLITALILIFGIAVFG
;
A
#
# COMPACT_ATOMS: atom_id res chain seq x y z
N VAL A 1 14.44 -3.96 -30.95
CA VAL A 1 13.47 -3.66 -29.88
C VAL A 1 13.91 -2.36 -29.26
N ASP A 2 13.14 -1.30 -29.42
CA ASP A 2 13.49 -0.01 -28.81
C ASP A 2 13.49 -0.12 -27.29
N ILE A 3 14.59 0.31 -26.68
CA ILE A 3 14.85 0.24 -25.23
C ILE A 3 13.90 1.17 -24.44
N SER A 4 13.27 2.12 -25.13
CA SER A 4 12.31 3.08 -24.59
C SER A 4 11.09 2.42 -23.94
N PHE A 5 10.61 1.27 -24.44
CA PHE A 5 9.52 0.53 -23.81
C PHE A 5 9.91 -0.09 -22.46
N ILE A 6 11.19 -0.43 -22.28
CA ILE A 6 11.74 -1.02 -21.05
C ILE A 6 12.00 0.07 -20.00
N THR A 7 12.44 1.26 -20.44
CA THR A 7 12.76 2.39 -19.54
C THR A 7 11.54 3.27 -19.22
N LEU A 8 10.47 3.20 -20.01
CA LEU A 8 9.24 3.98 -19.84
C LEU A 8 8.71 4.00 -18.39
N PRO A 9 8.62 2.86 -17.67
CA PRO A 9 8.14 2.86 -16.30
C PRO A 9 9.04 3.60 -15.32
N PHE A 10 10.36 3.64 -15.58
CA PHE A 10 11.33 4.39 -14.79
C PHE A 10 11.23 5.90 -15.07
N THR A 11 11.06 6.29 -16.34
CA THR A 11 11.01 7.71 -16.73
C THR A 11 9.74 8.40 -16.26
N PHE A 12 8.60 7.68 -16.20
CA PHE A 12 7.32 8.23 -15.73
C PHE A 12 7.02 7.95 -14.25
N GLY A 13 7.99 7.44 -13.49
CA GLY A 13 7.80 7.14 -12.06
C GLY A 13 6.82 6.01 -11.76
N LEU A 14 6.43 5.22 -12.77
CA LEU A 14 5.52 4.07 -12.66
C LEU A 14 6.19 2.85 -11.99
N THR A 15 7.50 2.86 -11.80
CA THR A 15 8.21 1.81 -11.08
C THR A 15 7.67 1.62 -9.66
N TRP A 16 7.40 2.70 -8.94
CA TRP A 16 6.88 2.65 -7.57
C TRP A 16 5.51 1.95 -7.46
N PRO A 17 4.47 2.34 -8.24
CA PRO A 17 3.19 1.64 -8.19
C PRO A 17 3.28 0.20 -8.67
N ILE A 18 4.10 -0.11 -9.69
CA ILE A 18 4.31 -1.49 -10.15
C ILE A 18 4.91 -2.35 -9.03
N VAL A 19 5.96 -1.86 -8.38
CA VAL A 19 6.57 -2.56 -7.23
C VAL A 19 5.54 -2.71 -6.12
N GLY A 20 4.77 -1.67 -5.78
CA GLY A 20 3.70 -1.74 -4.78
C GLY A 20 2.66 -2.82 -5.06
N ILE A 21 2.22 -2.95 -6.32
CA ILE A 21 1.27 -3.99 -6.74
C ILE A 21 1.88 -5.38 -6.61
N ILE A 22 3.13 -5.56 -7.06
CA ILE A 22 3.83 -6.85 -6.94
C ILE A 22 3.98 -7.24 -5.47
N LEU A 23 4.37 -6.30 -4.61
CA LEU A 23 4.47 -6.49 -3.16
C LEU A 23 3.12 -6.87 -2.55
N GLY A 24 2.03 -6.23 -2.98
CA GLY A 24 0.68 -6.56 -2.52
C GLY A 24 0.23 -7.96 -2.92
N ILE A 25 0.43 -8.35 -4.19
CA ILE A 25 0.02 -9.65 -4.72
C ILE A 25 0.88 -10.78 -4.11
N LYS A 26 2.20 -10.61 -4.06
CA LYS A 26 3.14 -11.63 -3.59
C LYS A 26 3.39 -11.59 -2.09
N GLY A 27 2.84 -10.61 -1.36
CA GLY A 27 3.07 -10.44 0.07
C GLY A 27 2.77 -11.69 0.89
N ASN A 28 1.65 -12.36 0.61
CA ASN A 28 1.30 -13.63 1.27
C ASN A 28 2.26 -14.76 0.94
N GLU A 29 2.71 -14.86 -0.32
CA GLU A 29 3.66 -15.89 -0.75
C GLU A 29 5.01 -15.70 -0.05
N TRP A 30 5.49 -14.46 0.04
CA TRP A 30 6.75 -14.14 0.70
C TRP A 30 6.66 -14.32 2.22
N ALA A 31 5.53 -13.96 2.85
CA ALA A 31 5.29 -14.21 4.27
C ALA A 31 5.17 -15.72 4.59
N TRP A 32 4.67 -16.52 3.65
CA TRP A 32 4.66 -17.98 3.78
C TRP A 32 6.08 -18.54 3.70
N LYS A 33 6.90 -18.07 2.75
CA LYS A 33 8.29 -18.54 2.55
C LYS A 33 9.29 -18.06 3.60
N SER A 34 9.02 -16.96 4.31
CA SER A 34 9.95 -16.37 5.27
C SER A 34 10.11 -17.17 6.57
N ARG A 35 9.21 -18.11 6.85
CA ARG A 35 9.22 -18.89 8.10
C ARG A 35 8.74 -20.32 7.86
N ASN A 36 9.26 -21.26 8.66
CA ASN A 36 8.74 -22.63 8.69
C ASN A 36 7.43 -22.69 9.51
N TRP A 37 6.30 -22.69 8.80
CA TRP A 37 4.98 -22.87 9.38
C TRP A 37 4.69 -24.35 9.60
N LYS A 38 4.10 -24.71 10.75
CA LYS A 38 3.72 -26.10 11.05
C LYS A 38 2.58 -26.59 10.17
N SER A 39 1.68 -25.68 9.79
CA SER A 39 0.56 -25.95 8.89
C SER A 39 0.11 -24.68 8.18
N ILE A 40 -0.64 -24.84 7.09
CA ILE A 40 -1.32 -23.74 6.40
C ILE A 40 -2.31 -23.02 7.33
N LYS A 41 -2.94 -23.76 8.26
CA LYS A 41 -3.90 -23.19 9.20
C LYS A 41 -3.24 -22.21 10.17
N ASP A 42 -2.06 -22.54 10.67
CA ASP A 42 -1.29 -21.67 11.57
C ASP A 42 -0.89 -20.37 10.87
N PHE A 43 -0.46 -20.46 9.62
CA PHE A 43 -0.18 -19.28 8.80
C PHE A 43 -1.43 -18.43 8.56
N GLN A 44 -2.54 -19.02 8.16
CA GLN A 44 -3.77 -18.29 7.91
C GLN A 44 -4.29 -17.59 9.18
N ASN A 45 -4.19 -18.24 10.33
CA ASN A 45 -4.56 -17.63 11.61
C ASN A 45 -3.68 -16.40 11.91
N HIS A 46 -2.37 -16.51 11.66
CA HIS A 46 -1.45 -15.38 11.81
C HIS A 46 -1.75 -14.24 10.81
N GLN A 47 -1.96 -14.57 9.54
CA GLN A 47 -2.26 -13.60 8.49
C GLN A 47 -3.60 -12.88 8.71
N ARG A 48 -4.59 -13.53 9.31
CA ARG A 48 -5.85 -12.86 9.69
C ARG A 48 -5.64 -11.75 10.71
N GLY A 49 -4.74 -11.97 11.68
CA GLY A 49 -4.34 -10.93 12.63
C GLY A 49 -3.69 -9.75 11.92
N TRP A 50 -2.76 -10.01 11.01
CA TRP A 50 -2.13 -8.97 10.20
C TRP A 50 -3.12 -8.25 9.29
N ALA A 51 -4.06 -8.96 8.65
CA ALA A 51 -5.06 -8.35 7.78
C ALA A 51 -5.94 -7.34 8.54
N PHE A 52 -6.34 -7.67 9.78
CA PHE A 52 -7.09 -6.75 10.64
C PHE A 52 -6.26 -5.51 11.00
N ILE A 53 -5.01 -5.70 11.43
CA ILE A 53 -4.11 -4.60 11.78
C ILE A 53 -3.83 -3.71 10.56
N SER A 54 -3.58 -4.29 9.40
CA SER A 54 -3.40 -3.56 8.14
C SER A 54 -4.63 -2.74 7.78
N TRP A 55 -5.83 -3.30 7.91
CA TRP A 55 -7.08 -2.56 7.69
C TRP A 55 -7.23 -1.36 8.63
N LEU A 56 -6.93 -1.56 9.92
CA LEU A 56 -6.98 -0.49 10.91
C LEU A 56 -6.00 0.64 10.56
N ILE A 57 -4.75 0.29 10.24
CA ILE A 57 -3.72 1.24 9.86
C ILE A 57 -4.13 2.02 8.60
N VAL A 58 -4.58 1.34 7.55
CA VAL A 58 -5.01 1.97 6.29
C VAL A 58 -6.17 2.93 6.55
N THR A 59 -7.15 2.52 7.36
CA THR A 59 -8.29 3.37 7.73
C THR A 59 -7.84 4.65 8.45
N ILE A 60 -6.91 4.53 9.40
CA ILE A 60 -6.36 5.69 10.13
C ILE A 60 -5.61 6.63 9.17
N ILE A 61 -4.76 6.09 8.30
CA ILE A 61 -3.98 6.89 7.34
C ILE A 61 -4.92 7.64 6.40
N ILE A 62 -5.91 6.96 5.81
CA ILE A 62 -6.89 7.60 4.92
C ILE A 62 -7.68 8.67 5.68
N GLY A 63 -8.13 8.39 6.90
CA GLY A 63 -8.84 9.36 7.73
C GLY A 63 -8.02 10.62 8.01
N LEU A 64 -6.74 10.47 8.36
CA LEU A 64 -5.82 11.59 8.59
C LEU A 64 -5.58 12.40 7.31
N LEU A 65 -5.39 11.74 6.17
CA LEU A 65 -5.22 12.43 4.88
C LEU A 65 -6.45 13.26 4.51
N LEU A 66 -7.66 12.68 4.67
CA LEU A 66 -8.91 13.39 4.43
C LEU A 66 -9.07 14.58 5.37
N LEU A 67 -8.75 14.40 6.66
CA LEU A 67 -8.81 15.48 7.65
C LEU A 67 -7.87 16.63 7.28
N ILE A 68 -6.60 16.33 6.98
CA ILE A 68 -5.61 17.33 6.58
C ILE A 68 -6.08 18.07 5.32
N THR A 69 -6.56 17.32 4.32
CA THR A 69 -7.09 17.90 3.08
C THR A 69 -8.26 18.85 3.35
N ALA A 70 -9.21 18.44 4.20
CA ALA A 70 -10.36 19.28 4.57
C ALA A 70 -9.91 20.56 5.29
N LEU A 71 -8.95 20.46 6.23
CA LEU A 71 -8.41 21.62 6.94
C LEU A 71 -7.73 22.61 5.99
N ILE A 72 -6.95 22.13 5.04
CA ILE A 72 -6.31 22.96 4.01
C ILE A 72 -7.36 23.68 3.17
N LEU A 73 -8.41 22.98 2.76
CA LEU A 73 -9.49 23.57 1.95
C LEU A 73 -10.27 24.63 2.74
N ILE A 74 -10.65 24.35 3.99
CA ILE A 74 -11.37 25.29 4.86
C ILE A 74 -10.51 26.55 5.10
N PHE A 75 -9.23 26.37 5.42
CA PHE A 75 -8.30 27.47 5.60
C PHE A 75 -8.16 28.31 4.33
N GLY A 76 -8.01 27.66 3.17
CA GLY A 76 -7.95 28.34 1.88
C GLY A 76 -9.20 29.18 1.59
N ILE A 77 -10.38 28.62 1.85
CA ILE A 77 -11.65 29.36 1.71
C ILE A 77 -11.70 30.55 2.68
N ALA A 78 -11.32 30.37 3.95
CA ALA A 78 -11.37 31.43 4.95
C ALA A 78 -10.40 32.59 4.69
N VAL A 79 -9.28 32.34 3.99
CA VAL A 79 -8.26 33.35 3.69
C VAL A 79 -8.50 34.05 2.35
N PHE A 80 -9.05 33.34 1.36
CA PHE A 80 -9.14 33.82 -0.03
C PHE A 80 -10.56 33.98 -0.57
N GLY A 81 -11.59 33.51 0.15
CA GLY A 81 -13.01 33.66 -0.20
C GLY A 81 -13.63 34.88 0.45
#